data_AF-A0A1G6A8Q8-F1
#
_entry.id   AF-A0A1G6A8Q8-F1
#
_cell.length_a   1.000
_cell.length_b   1.000
_cell.length_c   1.000
_cell.angle_alpha   90.00
_cell.angle_beta   90.00
_cell.angle_gamma   90.00
#
_symmetry.space_group_name_H-M   'P 1'
#
loop_
_entity.id
_entity.type
_entity.pdbx_description
1 polymer ?
#
loop_
_entity_poly.entity_id
_entity_poly.type
_entity_poly.pdbx_seq_one_letter_code
_entity_poly.pdbx_strand_id
1 'polypeptide(L)'
;MNSIQGIAPQTIPRTIFKSSDFIWYGLGAATLAMLFIVSRHNFLLFHGMAELFSIAVAWAVFMLVWNARSYINNDALLLLGSAYLFIGFMDLLHTLAFKDMGFFPDAWSTNLPTQLWIAGRYMEGLALLLFSLLLGRRIHPLIGLTFWAGLAAILMGMIFFWCIFPDCHLESIGLTPFKIWSEYVICLVLLAAFGILYRKRAMLDAKVYRLMAGSMAASVAAELTFTTYLGSLIFPISSAIS
;
A
#
# COMPACT_ATOMS: atom_id res chain seq x y z
N MET A 1 -61.69 -21.41 -5.88
CA MET A 1 -60.77 -21.66 -4.74
C MET A 1 -59.38 -21.84 -5.33
N ASN A 2 -58.56 -20.78 -5.32
CA ASN A 2 -57.23 -20.77 -5.93
C ASN A 2 -56.20 -21.28 -4.92
N SER A 3 -55.56 -22.42 -5.20
CA SER A 3 -54.46 -22.95 -4.40
C SER A 3 -53.17 -22.19 -4.74
N ILE A 4 -52.68 -21.41 -3.78
CA ILE A 4 -51.35 -20.79 -3.81
C ILE A 4 -50.33 -21.91 -3.68
N GLN A 5 -49.64 -22.25 -4.78
CA GLN A 5 -48.47 -23.13 -4.74
C GLN A 5 -47.31 -22.39 -4.06
N GLY A 6 -46.88 -22.91 -2.91
CA GLY A 6 -45.75 -22.39 -2.15
C GLY A 6 -44.45 -22.50 -2.94
N ILE A 7 -43.82 -21.35 -3.18
CA ILE A 7 -42.46 -21.27 -3.70
C ILE A 7 -41.52 -21.72 -2.57
N ALA A 8 -40.91 -22.89 -2.72
CA ALA A 8 -39.91 -23.38 -1.79
C ALA A 8 -38.70 -22.40 -1.74
N PRO A 9 -38.14 -22.10 -0.57
CA PRO A 9 -36.98 -21.22 -0.46
C PRO A 9 -35.78 -21.89 -1.15
N GLN A 10 -35.22 -21.21 -2.15
CA GLN A 10 -33.99 -21.66 -2.80
C GLN A 10 -32.84 -21.62 -1.79
N THR A 11 -32.36 -22.80 -1.41
CA THR A 11 -31.18 -22.96 -0.56
C THR A 11 -29.95 -22.54 -1.35
N ILE A 12 -29.40 -21.35 -1.04
CA ILE A 12 -28.11 -20.89 -1.57
C ILE A 12 -27.02 -21.87 -1.10
N PRO A 13 -26.30 -22.58 -1.99
CA PRO A 13 -25.21 -23.43 -1.56
C PRO A 13 -24.07 -22.58 -0.97
N ARG A 14 -23.95 -22.61 0.36
CA ARG A 14 -22.80 -22.06 1.08
C ARG A 14 -21.66 -23.07 1.09
N THR A 15 -20.93 -23.18 -0.02
CA THR A 15 -19.59 -23.77 0.01
C THR A 15 -18.59 -22.61 -0.05
N ILE A 16 -18.10 -22.22 1.12
CA ILE A 16 -17.20 -21.07 1.31
C ILE A 16 -15.79 -21.35 0.76
N PHE A 17 -15.47 -22.61 0.45
CA PHE A 17 -14.20 -23.02 -0.14
C PHE A 17 -14.43 -24.11 -1.19
N LYS A 18 -13.98 -23.89 -2.44
CA LYS A 18 -13.87 -24.98 -3.42
C LYS A 18 -12.61 -25.78 -3.10
N SER A 19 -12.61 -27.09 -3.32
CA SER A 19 -11.43 -27.94 -3.06
C SER A 19 -10.18 -27.51 -3.84
N SER A 20 -10.34 -26.78 -4.95
CA SER A 20 -9.27 -26.13 -5.72
C SER A 20 -8.54 -25.03 -4.97
N ASP A 21 -9.17 -24.43 -3.95
CA ASP A 21 -8.63 -23.25 -3.25
C ASP A 21 -7.59 -23.66 -2.21
N PHE A 22 -7.64 -24.90 -1.72
CA PHE A 22 -6.65 -25.46 -0.79
C PHE A 22 -5.24 -25.47 -1.36
N ILE A 23 -5.09 -25.70 -2.67
CA ILE A 23 -3.79 -25.68 -3.34
C ILE A 23 -3.18 -24.27 -3.26
N TRP A 24 -3.99 -23.24 -3.49
CA TRP A 24 -3.56 -21.85 -3.42
C TRP A 24 -3.20 -21.42 -2.00
N TYR A 25 -3.98 -21.84 -0.99
CA TYR A 25 -3.63 -21.60 0.41
C TYR A 25 -2.34 -22.30 0.82
N GLY A 26 -2.16 -23.56 0.38
CA GLY A 26 -0.94 -24.32 0.63
C GLY A 26 0.29 -23.66 -0.01
N LEU A 27 0.17 -23.23 -1.27
CA LEU A 27 1.22 -22.51 -1.98
C LEU A 27 1.55 -21.18 -1.27
N GLY A 28 0.54 -20.40 -0.89
CA GLY A 28 0.72 -19.15 -0.16
C GLY A 28 1.44 -19.35 1.18
N ALA A 29 1.03 -20.35 1.96
CA ALA A 29 1.68 -20.69 3.23
C ALA A 29 3.13 -21.14 3.04
N ALA A 30 3.40 -21.95 2.01
CA ALA A 30 4.75 -22.40 1.68
C ALA A 30 5.66 -21.21 1.30
N THR A 31 5.15 -20.27 0.48
CA THR A 31 5.89 -19.05 0.13
C THR A 31 6.20 -18.19 1.36
N LEU A 32 5.24 -18.01 2.27
CA LEU A 32 5.46 -17.26 3.52
C LEU A 32 6.48 -17.95 4.42
N ALA A 33 6.42 -19.28 4.56
CA ALA A 33 7.40 -20.05 5.33
C ALA A 33 8.81 -19.94 4.73
N MET A 34 8.92 -20.01 3.40
CA MET A 34 10.19 -19.82 2.69
C MET A 34 10.76 -18.42 2.94
N LEU A 35 9.95 -17.37 2.77
CA LEU A 35 10.37 -15.98 3.03
C LEU A 35 10.79 -15.79 4.49
N PHE A 36 10.10 -16.43 5.44
CA PHE A 36 10.49 -16.39 6.84
C PHE A 36 11.86 -17.04 7.08
N ILE A 37 12.16 -18.18 6.45
CA ILE A 37 13.48 -18.82 6.58
C ILE A 37 14.56 -17.92 5.98
N VAL A 38 14.32 -17.33 4.80
CA VAL A 38 15.27 -16.42 4.15
C VAL A 38 15.55 -15.19 5.02
N SER A 39 14.53 -14.60 5.65
CA SER A 39 14.70 -13.41 6.51
C SER A 39 15.63 -13.63 7.70
N ARG A 40 15.72 -14.87 8.20
CA ARG A 40 16.62 -15.25 9.30
C ARG A 40 18.07 -15.45 8.87
N HIS A 41 18.31 -15.75 7.60
CA HIS A 41 19.65 -16.03 7.06
C HIS A 41 20.25 -14.82 6.35
N ASN A 42 19.45 -14.12 5.54
CA ASN A 42 19.88 -12.96 4.78
C ASN A 42 18.72 -11.96 4.67
N PHE A 43 18.73 -10.95 5.54
CA PHE A 43 17.70 -9.93 5.57
C PHE A 43 17.65 -9.10 4.27
N LEU A 44 18.80 -8.78 3.69
CA LEU A 44 18.88 -8.01 2.44
C LEU A 44 18.20 -8.75 1.28
N LEU A 45 18.45 -10.06 1.17
CA LEU A 45 17.80 -10.90 0.17
C LEU A 45 16.28 -10.98 0.40
N PHE A 46 15.86 -11.19 1.65
CA PHE A 46 14.44 -11.19 2.00
C PHE A 46 13.77 -9.86 1.63
N HIS A 47 14.35 -8.73 2.03
CA HIS A 47 13.83 -7.40 1.76
C HIS A 47 13.71 -7.17 0.25
N GLY A 48 14.77 -7.42 -0.52
CA GLY A 48 14.75 -7.27 -1.98
C GLY A 48 13.70 -8.17 -2.66
N MET A 49 13.55 -9.43 -2.23
CA MET A 49 12.53 -10.32 -2.79
C MET A 49 11.10 -9.84 -2.47
N ALA A 50 10.85 -9.39 -1.24
CA ALA A 50 9.55 -8.90 -0.81
C ALA A 50 9.15 -7.63 -1.57
N GLU A 51 10.07 -6.68 -1.72
CA GLU A 51 9.82 -5.44 -2.45
C GLU A 51 9.68 -5.67 -3.96
N LEU A 52 10.53 -6.49 -4.58
CA LEU A 52 10.38 -6.79 -6.01
C LEU A 52 9.04 -7.47 -6.32
N PHE A 53 8.54 -8.31 -5.40
CA PHE A 53 7.22 -8.91 -5.53
C PHE A 53 6.10 -7.86 -5.42
N SER A 54 6.15 -6.95 -4.43
CA SER A 54 5.16 -5.88 -4.28
C SER A 54 5.15 -4.93 -5.49
N ILE A 55 6.33 -4.56 -6.00
CA ILE A 55 6.51 -3.73 -7.21
C ILE A 55 5.91 -4.44 -8.43
N ALA A 56 6.18 -5.72 -8.61
CA ALA A 56 5.62 -6.50 -9.72
C ALA A 56 4.08 -6.54 -9.66
N VAL A 57 3.50 -6.69 -8.47
CA VAL A 57 2.05 -6.63 -8.28
C VAL A 57 1.50 -5.24 -8.58
N ALA A 58 2.15 -4.17 -8.10
CA ALA A 58 1.74 -2.79 -8.37
C ALA A 58 1.71 -2.48 -9.87
N TRP A 59 2.77 -2.84 -10.60
CA TRP A 59 2.82 -2.67 -12.04
C TRP A 59 1.86 -3.58 -12.80
N ALA A 60 1.60 -4.80 -12.31
CA ALA A 60 0.56 -5.66 -12.88
C ALA A 60 -0.83 -5.02 -12.74
N VAL A 61 -1.14 -4.41 -11.59
CA VAL A 61 -2.39 -3.66 -11.37
C VAL A 61 -2.49 -2.49 -12.34
N PHE A 62 -1.44 -1.67 -12.46
CA PHE A 62 -1.39 -0.59 -13.44
C PHE A 62 -1.65 -1.10 -14.86
N MET A 63 -0.90 -2.12 -15.29
CA MET A 63 -1.01 -2.68 -16.64
C MET A 63 -2.41 -3.23 -16.89
N LEU A 64 -3.00 -3.96 -15.94
CA LEU A 64 -4.36 -4.47 -16.06
C LEU A 64 -5.38 -3.33 -16.24
N VAL A 65 -5.34 -2.34 -15.35
CA VAL A 65 -6.28 -1.21 -15.37
C VAL A 65 -6.10 -0.35 -16.62
N TRP A 66 -4.86 -0.06 -17.00
CA TRP A 66 -4.54 0.79 -18.15
C TRP A 66 -4.90 0.13 -19.49
N ASN A 67 -4.70 -1.18 -19.62
CA ASN A 67 -5.10 -1.92 -20.81
C ASN A 67 -6.61 -2.13 -20.88
N ALA A 68 -7.27 -2.36 -19.74
CA ALA A 68 -8.72 -2.51 -19.68
C ALA A 68 -9.48 -1.16 -19.68
N ARG A 69 -8.80 -0.02 -19.85
CA ARG A 69 -9.39 1.32 -19.67
C ARG A 69 -10.63 1.62 -20.52
N SER A 70 -10.72 1.02 -21.72
CA SER A 70 -11.89 1.17 -22.60
C SER A 70 -13.12 0.38 -22.12
N TYR A 71 -12.93 -0.59 -21.24
CA TYR A 71 -13.97 -1.47 -20.71
C TYR A 71 -14.36 -1.15 -19.26
N ILE A 72 -13.54 -0.35 -18.57
CA ILE A 72 -13.78 0.04 -17.17
C ILE A 72 -14.72 1.24 -17.13
N ASN A 73 -15.91 1.05 -16.56
CA ASN A 73 -16.88 2.13 -16.30
C ASN A 73 -16.68 2.78 -14.91
N ASN A 74 -15.43 2.99 -14.51
CA ASN A 74 -15.09 3.61 -13.23
C ASN A 74 -13.75 4.35 -13.33
N ASP A 75 -13.82 5.65 -13.60
CA ASP A 75 -12.63 6.46 -13.80
C ASP A 75 -11.80 6.63 -12.52
N ALA A 76 -12.40 6.45 -11.33
CA ALA A 76 -11.66 6.42 -10.08
C ALA A 76 -10.72 5.19 -10.02
N LEU A 77 -11.12 4.06 -10.59
CA LEU A 77 -10.25 2.89 -10.70
C LEU A 77 -9.09 3.15 -11.66
N LEU A 78 -9.32 3.89 -12.74
CA LEU A 78 -8.25 4.33 -13.66
C LEU A 78 -7.25 5.24 -12.95
N LEU A 79 -7.74 6.18 -12.13
CA LEU A 79 -6.90 7.04 -11.30
C LEU A 79 -6.05 6.22 -10.31
N LEU A 80 -6.66 5.27 -9.61
CA LEU A 80 -5.97 4.40 -8.64
C LEU A 80 -4.93 3.51 -9.34
N GLY A 81 -5.30 2.85 -10.44
CA GLY A 81 -4.38 2.00 -11.20
C GLY A 81 -3.19 2.79 -11.76
N SER A 82 -3.42 4.01 -12.24
CA SER A 82 -2.36 4.93 -12.69
C SER A 82 -1.39 5.30 -11.56
N ALA A 83 -1.88 5.42 -10.32
CA ALA A 83 -1.03 5.70 -9.16
C ALA A 83 -0.02 4.57 -8.92
N TYR A 84 -0.44 3.31 -9.06
CA TYR A 84 0.41 2.13 -8.79
C TYR A 84 1.61 1.99 -9.74
N LEU A 85 1.61 2.64 -10.90
CA LEU A 85 2.83 2.76 -11.72
C LEU A 85 3.92 3.52 -10.96
N PHE A 86 3.57 4.70 -10.45
CA PHE A 86 4.52 5.59 -9.80
C PHE A 86 4.82 5.17 -8.36
N ILE A 87 3.85 4.60 -7.64
CA ILE A 87 4.09 3.98 -6.33
C ILE A 87 5.10 2.84 -6.48
N GLY A 88 4.90 1.92 -7.44
CA GLY A 88 5.87 0.85 -7.71
C GLY A 88 7.24 1.38 -8.15
N PHE A 89 7.29 2.52 -8.84
CA PHE A 89 8.56 3.17 -9.18
C PHE A 89 9.27 3.77 -7.95
N MET A 90 8.53 4.40 -7.04
CA MET A 90 9.08 4.88 -5.76
C MET A 90 9.58 3.72 -4.89
N ASP A 91 8.84 2.61 -4.84
CA ASP A 91 9.23 1.39 -4.11
C ASP A 91 10.49 0.75 -4.72
N LEU A 92 10.64 0.79 -6.05
CA LEU A 92 11.87 0.36 -6.71
C LEU A 92 13.06 1.23 -6.30
N LEU A 93 12.91 2.55 -6.31
CA LEU A 93 13.96 3.46 -5.87
C LEU A 93 14.29 3.26 -4.39
N HIS A 94 13.27 3.07 -3.54
CA HIS A 94 13.45 2.72 -2.13
C HIS A 94 14.30 1.46 -1.97
N THR A 95 13.96 0.40 -2.70
CA THR A 95 14.67 -0.89 -2.68
C THR A 95 16.13 -0.72 -3.09
N LEU A 96 16.38 0.01 -4.18
CA LEU A 96 17.75 0.27 -4.67
C LEU A 96 18.55 1.19 -3.72
N ALA A 97 17.87 2.06 -2.99
CA ALA A 97 18.45 2.93 -1.97
C ALA A 97 18.64 2.22 -0.62
N PHE A 98 18.16 0.99 -0.46
CA PHE A 98 18.31 0.24 0.78
C PHE A 98 19.79 0.02 1.09
N LYS A 99 20.12 0.07 2.40
CA LYS A 99 21.50 -0.07 2.87
C LYS A 99 22.13 -1.36 2.33
N ASP A 100 23.39 -1.28 1.94
CA ASP A 100 24.19 -2.40 1.42
C ASP A 100 23.81 -2.90 0.01
N MET A 101 22.87 -2.23 -0.70
CA MET A 101 22.59 -2.50 -2.12
C MET A 101 23.66 -1.92 -3.08
N GLY A 102 24.35 -0.85 -2.68
CA GLY A 102 25.50 -0.29 -3.40
C GLY A 102 25.20 0.60 -4.62
N PHE A 103 23.93 0.92 -4.90
CA PHE A 103 23.56 1.76 -6.07
C PHE A 103 23.70 3.27 -5.84
N PHE A 104 23.57 3.73 -4.60
CA PHE A 104 23.66 5.15 -4.25
C PHE A 104 24.91 5.39 -3.39
N PRO A 105 25.85 6.26 -3.81
CA PRO A 105 27.10 6.53 -3.08
C PRO A 105 26.90 7.04 -1.64
N ASP A 106 25.76 7.71 -1.39
CA ASP A 106 25.38 8.30 -0.10
C ASP A 106 24.47 7.38 0.75
N ALA A 107 24.19 6.15 0.30
CA ALA A 107 23.31 5.19 1.01
C ALA A 107 23.97 4.50 2.23
N TRP A 108 25.02 5.09 2.79
CA TRP A 108 25.54 4.69 4.11
C TRP A 108 24.52 5.02 5.22
N SER A 109 23.69 6.05 5.00
CA SER A 109 22.60 6.41 5.89
C SER A 109 21.29 5.72 5.49
N THR A 110 20.52 5.29 6.49
CA THR A 110 19.16 4.76 6.32
C THR A 110 18.13 5.86 6.01
N ASN A 111 18.55 7.12 5.89
CA ASN A 111 17.66 8.26 5.67
C ASN A 111 17.00 8.23 4.30
N LEU A 112 17.80 8.15 3.22
CA LEU A 112 17.31 8.13 1.85
C LEU A 112 16.25 7.04 1.57
N PRO A 113 16.49 5.75 1.89
CA PRO A 113 15.46 4.74 1.72
C PRO A 113 14.21 5.06 2.55
N THR A 114 14.37 5.59 3.78
CA THR A 114 13.21 5.95 4.61
C THR A 114 12.40 7.14 4.05
N GLN A 115 13.07 8.13 3.43
CA GLN A 115 12.40 9.25 2.75
C GLN A 115 11.59 8.75 1.55
N LEU A 116 12.17 7.87 0.73
CA LEU A 116 11.48 7.25 -0.42
C LEU A 116 10.28 6.40 0.03
N TRP A 117 10.43 5.65 1.13
CA TRP A 117 9.32 4.90 1.74
C TRP A 117 8.17 5.84 2.12
N ILE A 118 8.44 6.88 2.92
CA ILE A 118 7.41 7.80 3.39
C ILE A 118 6.73 8.50 2.20
N ALA A 119 7.49 8.92 1.20
CA ALA A 119 6.95 9.51 -0.02
C ALA A 119 6.01 8.53 -0.77
N GLY A 120 6.42 7.26 -0.95
CA GLY A 120 5.60 6.22 -1.56
C GLY A 120 4.30 5.97 -0.80
N ARG A 121 4.36 5.91 0.54
CA ARG A 121 3.17 5.71 1.39
C ARG A 121 2.22 6.90 1.38
N TYR A 122 2.73 8.13 1.31
CA TYR A 122 1.88 9.29 1.09
C TYR A 122 1.15 9.22 -0.26
N MET A 123 1.84 8.79 -1.32
CA MET A 123 1.22 8.60 -2.64
C MET A 123 0.13 7.53 -2.59
N GLU A 124 0.39 6.38 -1.95
CA GLU A 124 -0.59 5.31 -1.79
C GLU A 124 -1.82 5.76 -0.98
N GLY A 125 -1.59 6.39 0.18
CA GLY A 125 -2.66 6.92 1.03
C GLY A 125 -3.51 7.94 0.28
N LEU A 126 -2.88 8.87 -0.44
CA LEU A 126 -3.58 9.84 -1.28
C LEU A 126 -4.35 9.15 -2.41
N ALA A 127 -3.78 8.14 -3.07
CA ALA A 127 -4.45 7.44 -4.16
C ALA A 127 -5.72 6.73 -3.70
N LEU A 128 -5.66 6.06 -2.55
CA LEU A 128 -6.80 5.39 -1.91
C LEU A 128 -7.86 6.38 -1.41
N LEU A 129 -7.45 7.53 -0.89
CA LEU A 129 -8.36 8.61 -0.50
C LEU A 129 -9.06 9.21 -1.72
N LEU A 130 -8.30 9.57 -2.77
CA LEU A 130 -8.86 10.12 -4.01
C LEU A 130 -9.77 9.13 -4.71
N PHE A 131 -9.42 7.84 -4.75
CA PHE A 131 -10.30 6.78 -5.21
C PHE A 131 -11.64 6.81 -4.48
N SER A 132 -11.61 6.87 -3.15
CA SER A 132 -12.82 6.85 -2.31
C SER A 132 -13.67 8.12 -2.50
N LEU A 133 -13.02 9.29 -2.61
CA LEU A 133 -13.68 10.58 -2.83
C LEU A 133 -14.30 10.69 -4.23
N LEU A 134 -13.59 10.22 -5.25
CA LEU A 134 -13.96 10.39 -6.65
C LEU A 134 -14.71 9.18 -7.21
N LEU A 135 -15.01 8.18 -6.38
CA LEU A 135 -15.83 7.04 -6.77
C LEU A 135 -17.16 7.50 -7.39
N GLY A 136 -17.41 7.06 -8.62
CA GLY A 136 -18.57 7.42 -9.44
C GLY A 136 -18.47 8.75 -10.19
N ARG A 137 -17.35 9.47 -10.10
CA ARG A 137 -17.08 10.67 -10.91
C ARG A 137 -16.36 10.31 -12.20
N ARG A 138 -16.56 11.16 -13.22
CA ARG A 138 -15.85 11.05 -14.48
C ARG A 138 -14.53 11.82 -14.42
N ILE A 139 -13.44 11.18 -14.85
CA ILE A 139 -12.09 11.75 -14.87
C ILE A 139 -11.43 11.29 -16.16
N HIS A 140 -10.82 12.23 -16.88
CA HIS A 140 -10.07 11.86 -18.06
C HIS A 140 -8.81 11.07 -17.65
N PRO A 141 -8.56 9.86 -18.20
CA PRO A 141 -7.47 8.98 -17.73
C PRO A 141 -6.09 9.62 -17.78
N LEU A 142 -5.81 10.45 -18.80
CA LEU A 142 -4.54 11.16 -18.92
C LEU A 142 -4.32 12.19 -17.80
N ILE A 143 -5.38 12.78 -17.23
CA ILE A 143 -5.25 13.72 -16.11
C ILE A 143 -4.76 12.97 -14.88
N GLY A 144 -5.27 11.75 -14.63
CA GLY A 144 -4.80 10.92 -13.54
C GLY A 144 -3.32 10.57 -13.71
N LEU A 145 -2.92 10.14 -14.91
CA LEU A 145 -1.53 9.79 -15.19
C LEU A 145 -0.58 10.99 -15.03
N THR A 146 -0.92 12.16 -15.58
CA THR A 146 -0.09 13.36 -15.48
C THR A 146 -0.02 13.90 -14.06
N PHE A 147 -1.12 13.81 -13.30
CA PHE A 147 -1.15 14.16 -11.89
C PHE A 147 -0.15 13.32 -11.07
N TRP A 148 -0.20 11.99 -11.21
CA TRP A 148 0.72 11.11 -10.48
C TRP A 148 2.17 11.26 -10.94
N ALA A 149 2.40 11.45 -12.24
CA ALA A 149 3.73 11.75 -12.77
C ALA A 149 4.31 13.04 -12.18
N GLY A 150 3.50 14.11 -12.14
CA GLY A 150 3.90 15.38 -11.57
C GLY A 150 4.19 15.28 -10.08
N LEU A 151 3.33 14.58 -9.31
CA LEU A 151 3.55 14.35 -7.89
C LEU A 151 4.83 13.56 -7.62
N ALA A 152 5.06 12.47 -8.36
CA ALA A 152 6.27 11.67 -8.25
C ALA A 152 7.53 12.50 -8.58
N ALA A 153 7.49 13.27 -9.68
CA ALA A 153 8.60 14.14 -10.08
C ALA A 153 8.92 15.21 -9.03
N ILE A 154 7.90 15.83 -8.42
CA ILE A 154 8.08 16.80 -7.34
C ILE A 154 8.71 16.14 -6.11
N LEU A 155 8.20 14.97 -5.69
CA LEU A 155 8.75 14.24 -4.53
C LEU A 155 10.20 13.81 -4.77
N MET A 156 10.51 13.28 -5.95
CA MET A 156 11.89 12.96 -6.34
C MET A 156 12.77 14.22 -6.40
N GLY A 157 12.24 15.33 -6.91
CA GLY A 157 12.87 16.65 -6.87
C GLY A 157 13.25 17.06 -5.45
N MET A 158 12.31 16.93 -4.51
CA MET A 158 12.51 17.28 -3.10
C MET A 158 13.57 16.41 -2.41
N ILE A 159 13.62 15.11 -2.75
CA ILE A 159 14.55 14.15 -2.15
C ILE A 159 15.95 14.25 -2.75
N PHE A 160 16.08 14.22 -4.08
CA PHE A 160 17.39 14.07 -4.75
C PHE A 160 18.02 15.39 -5.21
N PHE A 161 17.22 16.38 -5.61
CA PHE A 161 17.73 17.57 -6.31
C PHE A 161 17.76 18.81 -5.41
N TRP A 162 16.64 19.09 -4.73
CA TRP A 162 16.53 20.24 -3.85
C TRP A 162 16.95 19.92 -2.41
N CYS A 163 16.96 18.64 -2.03
CA CYS A 163 17.29 18.17 -0.68
C CYS A 163 16.50 18.90 0.42
N ILE A 164 15.22 19.18 0.15
CA ILE A 164 14.30 19.86 1.08
C ILE A 164 13.32 18.90 1.75
N PHE A 165 13.31 17.62 1.35
CA PHE A 165 12.51 16.61 2.03
C PHE A 165 13.08 16.40 3.45
N PRO A 166 12.27 16.46 4.52
CA PRO A 166 12.80 16.40 5.87
C PRO A 166 13.50 15.06 6.16
N ASP A 167 14.48 15.09 7.05
CA ASP A 167 15.15 13.86 7.47
C ASP A 167 14.15 12.92 8.15
N CYS A 168 14.17 11.66 7.75
CA CYS A 168 13.37 10.59 8.34
C CYS A 168 14.19 9.71 9.29
N HIS A 169 15.52 9.71 9.14
CA HIS A 169 16.44 9.01 10.03
C HIS A 169 17.76 9.77 10.18
N LEU A 170 18.25 9.88 11.41
CA LEU A 170 19.56 10.43 11.73
C LEU A 170 20.34 9.39 12.56
N GLU A 171 21.62 9.21 12.30
CA GLU A 171 22.44 8.22 13.02
C GLU A 171 22.48 8.46 14.54
N SER A 172 22.39 9.73 14.96
CA SER A 172 22.49 10.14 16.37
C SER A 172 21.24 9.83 17.20
N ILE A 173 20.05 9.83 16.59
CA ILE A 173 18.77 9.70 17.31
C ILE A 173 17.85 8.61 16.72
N GLY A 174 18.26 7.95 15.63
CA GLY A 174 17.43 7.00 14.89
C GLY A 174 16.32 7.70 14.11
N LEU A 175 15.08 7.24 14.26
CA LEU A 175 13.92 7.80 13.55
C LEU A 175 13.61 9.23 14.00
N THR A 176 13.39 10.13 13.04
CA THR A 176 13.06 11.52 13.36
C THR A 176 11.59 11.69 13.78
N PRO A 177 11.24 12.77 14.51
CA PRO A 177 9.85 13.10 14.79
C PRO A 177 9.02 13.26 13.52
N PHE A 178 9.60 13.82 12.45
CA PHE A 178 8.93 13.97 11.16
C PHE A 178 8.44 12.62 10.62
N LYS A 179 9.29 11.59 10.64
CA LYS A 179 8.92 10.23 10.20
C LYS A 179 7.75 9.70 11.01
N ILE A 180 7.83 9.78 12.34
CA ILE A 180 6.80 9.23 13.25
C ILE A 180 5.45 9.92 13.03
N TRP A 181 5.43 11.26 12.96
CA TRP A 181 4.20 12.01 12.68
C TRP A 181 3.66 11.70 11.29
N SER A 182 4.53 11.48 10.30
CA SER A 182 4.11 11.13 8.94
C SER A 182 3.35 9.82 8.90
N GLU A 183 3.80 8.79 9.61
CA GLU A 183 3.11 7.50 9.69
C GLU A 183 1.72 7.61 10.33
N TYR A 184 1.58 8.41 11.40
CA TYR A 184 0.27 8.69 11.98
C TYR A 184 -0.66 9.43 11.02
N VAL A 185 -0.13 10.39 10.25
CA VAL A 185 -0.91 11.08 9.21
C VAL A 185 -1.33 10.11 8.11
N ILE A 186 -0.44 9.24 7.65
CA ILE A 186 -0.75 8.20 6.66
C ILE A 186 -1.87 7.28 7.18
N CYS A 187 -1.77 6.81 8.43
CA CYS A 187 -2.82 6.02 9.06
C CYS A 187 -4.16 6.76 9.09
N LEU A 188 -4.16 8.04 9.48
CA LEU A 188 -5.38 8.86 9.51
C LEU A 188 -5.99 9.03 8.11
N VAL A 189 -5.16 9.25 7.08
CA VAL A 189 -5.59 9.34 5.68
C VAL A 189 -6.22 8.03 5.21
N LEU A 190 -5.61 6.88 5.52
CA LEU A 190 -6.15 5.57 5.20
C LEU A 190 -7.47 5.29 5.92
N LEU A 191 -7.59 5.67 7.20
CA LEU A 191 -8.84 5.55 7.96
C LEU A 191 -9.94 6.45 7.39
N ALA A 192 -9.59 7.67 6.98
CA ALA A 192 -10.53 8.57 6.30
C ALA A 192 -11.00 7.99 4.95
N ALA A 193 -10.07 7.46 4.14
CA ALA A 193 -10.37 6.77 2.89
C ALA A 193 -11.33 5.59 3.14
N PHE A 194 -11.03 4.75 4.13
CA PHE A 194 -11.88 3.63 4.55
C PHE A 194 -13.28 4.09 4.93
N GLY A 195 -13.40 5.13 5.77
CA GLY A 195 -14.70 5.64 6.22
C GLY A 195 -15.53 6.27 5.09
N ILE A 196 -14.89 6.90 4.11
CA ILE A 196 -15.56 7.39 2.89
C ILE A 196 -16.01 6.21 2.02
N LEU A 197 -15.13 5.23 1.81
CA LEU A 197 -15.41 4.05 1.01
C LEU A 197 -16.55 3.22 1.60
N TYR A 198 -16.59 3.07 2.93
CA TYR A 198 -17.68 2.41 3.65
C TYR A 198 -19.03 3.04 3.36
N ARG A 199 -19.11 4.39 3.37
CA ARG A 199 -20.34 5.12 3.04
C ARG A 199 -20.78 4.92 1.60
N LYS A 200 -19.84 4.69 0.68
CA LYS A 200 -20.10 4.47 -0.76
C LYS A 200 -20.04 3.00 -1.18
N ARG A 201 -19.97 2.05 -0.24
CA ARG A 201 -19.76 0.62 -0.54
C ARG A 201 -20.78 0.01 -1.50
N ALA A 202 -22.01 0.56 -1.54
CA ALA A 202 -23.06 0.12 -2.45
C ALA A 202 -22.75 0.40 -3.95
N MET A 203 -21.77 1.27 -4.23
CA MET A 203 -21.30 1.57 -5.58
C MET A 203 -20.24 0.58 -6.09
N LEU A 204 -19.78 -0.35 -5.24
CA LEU A 204 -18.77 -1.33 -5.56
C LEU A 204 -19.32 -2.75 -5.43
N ASP A 205 -18.75 -3.65 -6.22
CA ASP A 205 -18.92 -5.07 -5.98
C ASP A 205 -18.43 -5.43 -4.56
N ALA A 206 -19.18 -6.30 -3.87
CA ALA A 206 -18.90 -6.65 -2.48
C ALA A 206 -17.52 -7.28 -2.29
N LYS A 207 -17.00 -8.02 -3.28
CA LYS A 207 -15.65 -8.59 -3.24
C LYS A 207 -14.60 -7.50 -3.37
N VAL A 208 -14.76 -6.57 -4.32
CA VAL A 208 -13.85 -5.44 -4.52
C VAL A 208 -13.78 -4.59 -3.25
N TYR A 209 -14.92 -4.22 -2.69
CA TYR A 209 -14.98 -3.48 -1.43
C TYR A 209 -14.23 -4.20 -0.30
N ARG A 210 -14.48 -5.50 -0.09
CA ARG A 210 -13.81 -6.27 0.98
C ARG A 210 -12.30 -6.33 0.80
N LEU A 211 -11.81 -6.50 -0.44
CA LEU A 211 -10.38 -6.56 -0.71
C LEU A 211 -9.70 -5.21 -0.48
N MET A 212 -10.32 -4.11 -0.92
CA MET A 212 -9.78 -2.76 -0.69
C MET A 212 -9.85 -2.35 0.78
N ALA A 213 -10.94 -2.67 1.47
CA ALA A 213 -11.08 -2.47 2.90
C ALA A 213 -10.00 -3.27 3.67
N GLY A 214 -9.78 -4.52 3.27
CA GLY A 214 -8.74 -5.39 3.82
C GLY A 214 -7.33 -4.85 3.57
N SER A 215 -7.03 -4.34 2.37
CA SER A 215 -5.72 -3.76 2.08
C SER A 215 -5.47 -2.51 2.90
N MET A 216 -6.45 -1.59 3.01
CA MET A 216 -6.33 -0.40 3.86
C MET A 216 -6.11 -0.77 5.33
N ALA A 217 -6.84 -1.74 5.86
CA ALA A 217 -6.68 -2.20 7.23
C ALA A 217 -5.30 -2.85 7.47
N ALA A 218 -4.83 -3.67 6.53
CA ALA A 218 -3.50 -4.27 6.58
C ALA A 218 -2.40 -3.19 6.52
N SER A 219 -2.53 -2.18 5.65
CA SER A 219 -1.59 -1.06 5.58
C SER A 219 -1.56 -0.27 6.89
N VAL A 220 -2.71 0.06 7.49
CA VAL A 220 -2.74 0.74 8.80
C VAL A 220 -2.05 -0.11 9.88
N ALA A 221 -2.32 -1.42 9.93
CA ALA A 221 -1.67 -2.31 10.89
C ALA A 221 -0.15 -2.38 10.68
N ALA A 222 0.31 -2.40 9.42
CA ALA A 222 1.72 -2.38 9.07
C ALA A 222 2.39 -1.08 9.55
N GLU A 223 1.83 0.08 9.20
CA GLU A 223 2.36 1.39 9.61
C GLU A 223 2.45 1.52 11.13
N LEU A 224 1.39 1.15 11.86
CA LEU A 224 1.39 1.17 13.32
C LEU A 224 2.45 0.24 13.93
N THR A 225 2.71 -0.92 13.30
CA THR A 225 3.78 -1.83 13.73
C THR A 225 5.15 -1.19 13.50
N PHE A 226 5.38 -0.52 12.36
CA PHE A 226 6.62 0.21 12.10
C PHE A 226 6.83 1.40 13.05
N THR A 227 5.78 2.14 13.38
CA THR A 227 5.84 3.25 14.34
C THR A 227 6.15 2.75 15.75
N THR A 228 5.45 1.71 16.23
CA THR A 228 5.57 1.23 17.61
C THR A 228 6.82 0.40 17.85
N TYR A 229 7.19 -0.50 16.95
CA TYR A 229 8.33 -1.39 17.13
C TYR A 229 9.68 -0.64 17.05
N LEU A 230 9.78 0.36 16.17
CA LEU A 230 11.00 1.17 16.05
C LEU A 230 10.99 2.40 16.96
N GLY A 231 9.82 2.95 17.30
CA GLY A 231 9.70 4.08 18.23
C GLY A 231 9.93 3.68 19.70
N SER A 232 9.47 2.50 20.12
CA SER A 232 9.66 2.00 21.50
C SER A 232 11.10 1.59 21.82
N LEU A 233 11.92 1.32 20.81
CA LEU A 233 13.34 1.03 20.99
C LEU A 233 14.18 2.29 21.27
N ILE A 234 13.62 3.48 21.03
CA ILE A 234 14.34 4.77 21.04
C ILE A 234 13.75 5.76 22.05
N PHE A 235 12.44 5.71 22.32
CA PHE A 235 11.84 6.38 23.47
C PHE A 235 11.62 5.36 24.58
N PRO A 236 12.56 5.16 25.52
CA PRO A 236 12.18 4.56 26.79
C PRO A 236 11.09 5.48 27.33
N ILE A 237 9.89 4.92 27.46
CA ILE A 237 8.78 5.59 28.09
C ILE A 237 9.31 6.18 29.39
N SER A 238 9.08 7.48 29.55
CA SER A 238 9.14 8.22 30.80
C SER A 238 8.14 7.63 31.81
N SER A 239 8.35 6.38 32.19
CA SER A 239 7.67 5.64 33.25
C SER A 239 8.70 5.01 34.17
N ALA A 240 9.76 5.76 34.46
CA ALA A 240 10.49 5.68 35.72
C ALA A 240 10.28 7.01 36.46
N ILE A 241 9.02 7.31 36.82
CA ILE A 241 8.74 8.13 38.00
C ILE A 241 8.51 7.15 39.14
N SER A 242 9.58 6.89 39.89
CA SER A 242 9.64 6.69 41.35
C SER A 242 11.07 6.38 41.75
#